data_AF-A0A1F2RG85-F1
#
_entry.id   AF-A0A1F2RG85-F1
#
_cell.length_a   1.000
_cell.length_b   1.000
_cell.length_c   1.000
_cell.angle_alpha   90.00
_cell.angle_beta   90.00
_cell.angle_gamma   90.00
#
_symmetry.space_group_name_H-M   'P 1'
#
loop_
_entity.id
_entity.type
_entity.pdbx_description
1 polymer ?
#
loop_
_entity_poly.entity_id
_entity_poly.type
_entity_poly.pdbx_seq_one_letter_code
_entity_poly.pdbx_strand_id
1 'polypeptide(L)' 'MRQEDRVSYVMLFCALLLVKNSRATLEQSMSVVPLSGRAKHLAGEMICPGSALGTSPTVSS' A
#
# COMPACT_ATOMS: atom_id res chain seq x y z
N MET A 1 13.89 9.01 -2.44
CA MET A 1 13.22 8.03 -1.55
C MET A 1 14.29 7.40 -0.66
N ARG A 2 14.01 7.24 0.64
CA ARG A 2 14.91 6.52 1.55
C ARG A 2 14.99 5.04 1.13
N GLN A 3 16.11 4.38 1.39
CA GLN A 3 16.31 2.98 0.98
C GLN A 3 15.26 2.05 1.61
N GLU A 4 14.89 2.32 2.85
CA GLU A 4 13.84 1.62 3.62
C GLU A 4 12.45 1.71 2.94
N ASP A 5 12.13 2.87 2.36
CA ASP A 5 10.88 3.05 1.60
C ASP A 5 10.87 2.14 0.37
N ARG A 6 12.00 2.05 -0.35
CA ARG A 6 12.10 1.24 -1.57
C ARG A 6 11.88 -0.23 -1.28
N VAL A 7 12.49 -0.75 -0.22
CA VAL A 7 12.29 -2.14 0.21
C VAL A 7 10.84 -2.38 0.61
N SER A 8 10.23 -1.43 1.33
CA SER A 8 8.81 -1.50 1.72
C SER A 8 7.88 -1.57 0.49
N TYR A 9 8.14 -0.78 -0.56
CA TYR A 9 7.36 -0.83 -1.80
C TYR A 9 7.53 -2.15 -2.57
N VAL A 10 8.74 -2.72 -2.61
CA VAL A 10 8.98 -4.02 -3.23
C VAL A 10 8.20 -5.12 -2.50
N MET A 11 8.24 -5.13 -1.16
CA MET A 11 7.49 -6.11 -0.38
C MET A 11 5.98 -5.92 -0.51
N LEU A 12 5.48 -4.67 -0.52
CA LEU A 12 4.08 -4.36 -0.80
C LEU A 12 3.65 -4.90 -2.16
N PHE A 13 4.47 -4.72 -3.20
CA PHE A 13 4.19 -5.24 -4.53
C PHE A 13 4.12 -6.78 -4.54
N CYS A 14 5.06 -7.46 -3.88
CA CYS A 14 5.02 -8.92 -3.75
C CYS A 14 3.75 -9.41 -3.04
N ALA A 15 3.32 -8.74 -1.96
CA ALA A 15 2.08 -9.04 -1.27
C ALA A 15 0.86 -8.87 -2.18
N LEU A 16 0.78 -7.78 -2.95
CA LEU A 16 -0.29 -7.56 -3.92
C LEU A 16 -0.33 -8.63 -5.03
N LEU A 17 0.83 -9.14 -5.46
CA LEU A 17 0.88 -10.25 -6.40
C LEU A 17 0.28 -11.55 -5.83
N LEU A 18 0.47 -11.82 -4.54
CA LEU A 18 -0.14 -12.97 -3.87
C LEU A 18 -1.66 -12.83 -3.80
N VAL A 19 -2.15 -11.62 -3.51
CA VAL A 19 -3.59 -11.31 -3.50
C VAL A 19 -4.19 -11.46 -4.90
N LYS A 20 -3.52 -10.95 -5.94
CA LYS A 20 -3.95 -11.07 -7.33
C LYS A 20 -4.06 -12.52 -7.80
N ASN A 21 -3.20 -13.40 -7.28
CA ASN A 21 -3.25 -14.84 -7.57
C ASN A 21 -4.19 -15.61 -6.63
N SER A 22 -5.01 -14.92 -5.83
CA SER A 22 -5.93 -15.49 -4.84
C SER A 22 -5.26 -16.43 -3.84
N ARG A 23 -3.95 -16.28 -3.62
CA ARG A 23 -3.18 -17.10 -2.67
C ARG A 23 -3.30 -16.61 -1.22
N ALA A 24 -3.68 -15.35 -1.03
CA ALA A 24 -3.86 -14.72 0.28
C ALA A 24 -4.85 -13.56 0.16
N THR A 25 -5.47 -13.15 1.27
CA THR A 25 -6.26 -11.91 1.31
C THR A 25 -5.34 -10.70 1.48
N LEU A 26 -5.87 -9.51 1.15
CA LEU A 26 -5.14 -8.26 1.34
C LEU A 26 -4.75 -8.05 2.81
N GLU A 27 -5.69 -8.22 3.75
CA GLU A 27 -5.42 -8.11 5.19
C GLU A 27 -4.36 -9.10 5.68
N GLN A 28 -4.45 -10.37 5.27
CA GLN A 28 -3.45 -11.37 5.62
C GLN A 28 -2.07 -10.99 5.09
N SER A 29 -1.99 -10.54 3.85
CA SER A 29 -0.73 -10.18 3.22
C SER A 29 -0.12 -8.93 3.87
N MET A 30 -0.92 -7.94 4.25
CA MET A 30 -0.43 -6.73 4.92
C MET A 30 -0.05 -6.97 6.39
N SER A 31 -0.59 -8.00 7.04
CA SER A 31 -0.23 -8.33 8.43
C SER A 31 1.20 -8.84 8.61
N VAL A 32 1.81 -9.42 7.57
CA VAL A 32 3.12 -10.08 7.63
C VAL A 32 4.24 -9.28 6.97
N VAL A 33 3.91 -8.21 6.25
CA VAL A 33 4.91 -7.41 5.54
C VAL A 33 5.38 -6.27 6.44
N PRO A 34 6.70 -6.14 6.68
CA PRO A 34 7.24 -5.04 7.47
C PRO A 34 7.25 -3.74 6.64
N LEU A 35 6.09 -3.11 6.51
CA LEU A 35 5.93 -1.84 5.81
C LEU A 35 6.26 -0.66 6.70
N SER A 36 6.98 0.31 6.15
CA SER A 36 7.29 1.58 6.81
C SER A 36 6.94 2.78 5.93
N GLY A 37 6.85 3.95 6.57
CA GLY A 37 6.66 5.23 5.88
C GLY A 37 5.42 5.27 4.99
N ARG A 38 5.59 5.75 3.76
CA ARG A 38 4.49 5.92 2.80
C ARG A 38 3.90 4.61 2.29
N ALA A 39 4.68 3.52 2.25
CA ALA A 39 4.19 2.23 1.82
C ALA A 39 3.18 1.65 2.84
N LYS A 40 3.41 1.87 4.13
CA LYS A 40 2.46 1.51 5.19
C LYS A 40 1.16 2.31 5.10
N HIS A 41 1.28 3.62 4.82
CA HIS A 41 0.12 4.48 4.63
C HIS A 41 -0.74 4.01 3.45
N LEU A 42 -0.11 3.78 2.29
CA LEU A 42 -0.77 3.26 1.09
C LEU A 42 -1.46 1.92 1.35
N ALA A 43 -0.80 0.98 2.05
CA ALA A 43 -1.42 -0.29 2.40
C ALA A 43 -2.66 -0.12 3.29
N GLY A 44 -2.65 0.85 4.21
CA GLY A 44 -3.81 1.20 5.03
C GLY A 44 -4.99 1.72 4.22
N GLU A 45 -4.74 2.59 3.24
CA GLU A 45 -5.77 3.10 2.31
C GLU A 45 -6.39 1.98 1.46
N MET A 46 -5.60 0.98 1.08
CA MET A 46 -6.08 -0.16 0.30
C MET A 46 -6.98 -1.11 1.10
N ILE A 47 -6.77 -1.24 2.42
CA ILE A 47 -7.61 -2.05 3.30
C ILE A 47 -8.90 -1.29 3.66
N CYS A 48 -8.79 0.01 3.91
CA CYS A 48 -9.93 0.86 4.26
C CYS A 48 -10.11 1.96 3.20
N PRO A 49 -10.84 1.67 2.10
CA PRO A 49 -11.03 2.63 1.01
C PRO A 49 -11.82 3.89 1.40
N GLY A 50 -12.34 3.98 2.63
CA GLY A 50 -13.04 5.16 3.16
C GLY A 50 -12.15 6.28 3.68
N SER A 51 -10.83 6.09 3.78
CA SER A 51 -9.89 7.13 4.27
C SER A 51 -9.15 7.90 3.18
N ALA A 52 -9.31 7.53 1.90
CA ALA A 52 -8.73 8.25 0.77
C ALA A 52 -9.60 9.44 0.34
N LEU A 53 -9.82 10.39 1.25
CA LEU A 53 -10.40 11.69 0.90
C LEU A 53 -9.29 12.75 0.88
N GLY A 54 -8.86 13.13 -0.33
CA GLY A 54 -8.28 14.46 -0.55
C GLY A 54 -6.82 14.53 -0.99
N THR A 55 -6.48 13.99 -2.15
CA THR A 55 -5.45 14.64 -3.01
C THR A 55 -5.88 14.58 -4.47
N SER A 56 -6.89 15.39 -4.82
CA SER A 56 -7.04 15.88 -6.18
C SER A 56 -6.41 17.28 -6.21
N PRO A 57 -5.30 17.52 -6.93
CA PRO A 57 -4.92 18.88 -7.25
C PRO A 57 -5.87 19.36 -8.34
N THR A 58 -6.98 19.97 -7.96
CA THR A 58 -7.73 20.87 -8.86
C THR A 58 -6.81 22.03 -9.21
N VAL A 59 -6.11 21.90 -10.34
CA VAL A 59 -5.53 23.05 -11.06
C VAL A 59 -6.72 23.85 -11.59
N SER A 60 -6.94 25.01 -10.99
CA SER A 60 -7.78 26.06 -11.56
C SER A 60 -7.10 26.63 -12.80
N SER A 61 -7.82 26.67 -13.91
CA SER A 61 -7.77 27.73 -14.92
C SER A 61 -9.06 27.74 -15.71
#